data_AF-A0A7S0IYV5-F1
#
_entry.id   AF-A0A7S0IYV5-F1
#
_cell.length_a   1.000
_cell.length_b   1.000
_cell.length_c   1.000
_cell.angle_alpha   90.00
_cell.angle_beta   90.00
_cell.angle_gamma   90.00
#
_symmetry.space_group_name_H-M   'P 1'
#
loop_
_entity.id
_entity.type
_entity.pdbx_description
1 polymer ?
#
loop_
_entity_poly.entity_id
_entity_poly.type
_entity_poly.pdbx_seq_one_letter_code
_entity_poly.pdbx_strand_id
1 'polypeptide(L)'
;WAEILNRLSSSRTSIRAAAEYALKMPENAEELLAAIIGRIKDVPPADRLNSLYVFDCICQYSAKKGKQQSATGSPPSVDSPFVRAAASFLAKLLDALVGTAGGGVSSGELVEVCTKMDRILNNWERKQIFPVDHLRRTRKLLSVCSGQLASAADGEGADSAAEFPSTYGEVATLDSGGRAVHSEGNGASGSSREKHSRRSGSSRESKKRPLVSPESE
;
A
#
# COMPACT_ATOMS: atom_id res chain seq x y z
N TRP A 1 14.45 -3.71 1.26
CA TRP A 1 13.46 -3.07 2.14
C TRP A 1 13.80 -3.10 3.63
N ALA A 2 14.30 -4.21 4.17
CA ALA A 2 14.62 -4.37 5.59
C ALA A 2 15.46 -3.22 6.19
N GLU A 3 16.52 -2.77 5.51
CA GLU A 3 17.36 -1.68 5.99
C GLU A 3 16.59 -0.37 6.23
N ILE A 4 15.71 0.02 5.30
CA ILE A 4 14.91 1.25 5.40
C ILE A 4 13.89 1.11 6.53
N LEU A 5 13.22 -0.04 6.59
CA LEU A 5 12.20 -0.29 7.59
C LEU A 5 12.82 -0.36 9.00
N ASN A 6 14.04 -0.89 9.15
CA ASN A 6 14.77 -0.95 10.42
C ASN A 6 15.16 0.43 10.98
N ARG A 7 15.24 1.45 10.14
CA ARG A 7 15.54 2.83 10.54
C ARG A 7 14.30 3.67 10.83
N LEU A 8 13.10 3.07 10.80
CA LEU A 8 11.86 3.77 11.09
C LEU A 8 11.79 4.24 12.54
N SER A 9 11.40 5.49 12.72
CA SER A 9 11.05 6.06 14.02
C SER A 9 9.61 6.58 13.99
N SER A 10 9.05 6.86 15.15
CA SER A 10 7.72 7.45 15.30
C SER A 10 7.62 8.90 14.77
N SER A 11 8.75 9.50 14.38
CA SER A 11 8.76 10.84 13.82
C SER A 11 8.06 10.90 12.45
N ARG A 12 7.24 11.93 12.26
CA ARG A 12 6.54 12.18 10.99
C ARG A 12 7.50 12.28 9.81
N THR A 13 8.69 12.85 10.03
CA THR A 13 9.72 13.00 9.00
C THR A 13 10.27 11.64 8.56
N SER A 14 10.55 10.72 9.50
CA SER A 14 11.04 9.37 9.17
C SER A 14 10.00 8.59 8.37
N ILE A 15 8.75 8.56 8.84
CA ILE A 15 7.63 7.87 8.17
C ILE A 15 7.42 8.42 6.75
N ARG A 16 7.45 9.75 6.59
CA ARG A 16 7.27 10.41 5.31
C ARG A 16 8.41 10.10 4.34
N ALA A 17 9.65 10.18 4.81
CA ALA A 17 10.82 9.91 3.98
C ALA A 17 10.83 8.45 3.46
N ALA A 18 10.45 7.50 4.32
CA ALA A 18 10.31 6.10 3.92
C ALA A 18 9.20 5.91 2.87
N ALA A 19 8.04 6.53 3.05
CA ALA A 19 6.95 6.48 2.08
C ALA A 19 7.32 7.15 0.73
N GLU A 20 7.98 8.31 0.77
CA GLU A 20 8.43 8.99 -0.46
C GLU A 20 9.50 8.19 -1.20
N TYR A 21 10.40 7.52 -0.48
CA TYR A 21 11.37 6.60 -1.07
C TYR A 21 10.69 5.40 -1.74
N ALA A 22 9.72 4.77 -1.05
CA ALA A 22 8.94 3.66 -1.59
C ALA A 22 8.23 4.01 -2.90
N LEU A 23 7.62 5.20 -2.96
CA LEU A 23 6.85 5.67 -4.12
C LEU A 23 7.71 5.98 -5.36
N LYS A 24 9.03 5.82 -5.29
CA LYS A 24 9.94 5.89 -6.45
C LYS A 24 10.07 4.55 -7.18
N MET A 25 9.68 3.44 -6.56
CA MET A 25 9.78 2.08 -7.11
C MET A 25 8.42 1.36 -7.04
N PRO A 26 7.40 1.84 -7.78
CA PRO A 26 6.06 1.26 -7.76
C PRO A 26 5.97 -0.20 -8.23
N GLU A 27 6.94 -0.67 -9.01
CA GLU A 27 7.09 -2.07 -9.44
C GLU A 27 7.28 -3.04 -8.26
N ASN A 28 7.82 -2.55 -7.14
CA ASN A 28 8.09 -3.35 -5.95
C ASN A 28 7.00 -3.20 -4.88
N ALA A 29 5.80 -2.73 -5.26
CA ALA A 29 4.75 -2.40 -4.31
C ALA A 29 4.35 -3.60 -3.42
N GLU A 30 4.13 -4.76 -4.02
CA GLU A 30 3.73 -5.96 -3.26
C GLU A 30 4.84 -6.45 -2.33
N GLU A 31 6.08 -6.48 -2.80
CA GLU A 31 7.25 -6.89 -2.01
C GLU A 31 7.44 -5.97 -0.79
N LEU A 32 7.32 -4.66 -0.97
CA LEU A 32 7.42 -3.70 0.13
C LEU A 32 6.27 -3.86 1.13
N LEU A 33 5.03 -3.97 0.67
CA LEU A 33 3.89 -4.11 1.59
C LEU A 33 3.97 -5.43 2.37
N ALA A 34 4.42 -6.51 1.74
CA ALA A 34 4.73 -7.77 2.41
C ALA A 34 5.86 -7.60 3.44
N ALA A 35 6.93 -6.87 3.13
CA ALA A 35 8.02 -6.59 4.06
C ALA A 35 7.57 -5.73 5.25
N ILE A 36 6.67 -4.76 5.05
CA ILE A 36 6.07 -3.96 6.13
C ILE A 36 5.25 -4.87 7.05
N ILE A 37 4.45 -5.77 6.49
CA ILE A 37 3.63 -6.71 7.27
C ILE A 37 4.51 -7.71 8.02
N GLY A 38 5.56 -8.23 7.40
CA GLY A 38 6.56 -9.08 8.07
C GLY A 38 7.18 -8.36 9.26
N ARG A 39 7.62 -7.11 9.06
CA ARG A 39 8.14 -6.28 10.15
C ARG A 39 7.16 -6.13 11.31
N ILE A 40 5.87 -5.91 11.05
CA ILE A 40 4.86 -5.78 12.12
C ILE A 40 4.85 -7.01 13.03
N LYS A 41 5.08 -8.20 12.47
CA LYS A 41 5.14 -9.46 13.23
C LYS A 41 6.43 -9.59 14.04
N ASP A 42 7.54 -9.05 13.52
CA ASP A 42 8.87 -9.22 14.10
C ASP A 42 9.28 -8.14 15.12
N VAL A 43 8.61 -6.99 15.13
CA VAL A 43 8.96 -5.86 16.02
C VAL A 43 8.12 -5.80 17.30
N PRO A 44 8.66 -5.18 18.37
CA PRO A 44 7.89 -4.92 19.59
C PRO A 44 6.61 -4.12 19.31
N PRO A 45 5.55 -4.28 20.13
CA PRO A 45 4.27 -3.58 19.95
C PRO A 45 4.39 -2.07 19.73
N ALA A 46 5.29 -1.41 20.46
CA ALA A 46 5.57 0.03 20.34
C ALA A 46 5.98 0.46 18.92
N ASP A 47 6.64 -0.41 18.16
CA ASP A 47 7.14 -0.14 16.81
C ASP A 47 6.20 -0.61 15.70
N ARG A 48 5.19 -1.43 16.02
CA ARG A 48 4.19 -1.91 15.05
C ARG A 48 3.41 -0.76 14.45
N LEU A 49 3.05 0.23 15.29
CA LEU A 49 2.34 1.43 14.84
C LEU A 49 3.18 2.26 13.85
N ASN A 50 4.50 2.30 13.98
CA ASN A 50 5.36 3.00 13.03
C ASN A 50 5.24 2.38 11.62
N SER A 51 5.20 1.04 11.56
CA SER A 51 5.01 0.30 10.31
C SER A 51 3.60 0.53 9.72
N LEU A 52 2.57 0.55 10.56
CA LEU A 52 1.20 0.90 10.15
C LEU A 52 1.13 2.32 9.58
N TYR A 53 1.77 3.31 10.21
CA TYR A 53 1.78 4.68 9.72
C TYR A 53 2.52 4.84 8.40
N VAL A 54 3.58 4.07 8.16
CA VAL A 54 4.25 4.01 6.85
C VAL A 54 3.32 3.43 5.78
N PHE A 55 2.64 2.32 6.09
CA PHE A 55 1.65 1.71 5.21
C PHE A 55 0.56 2.73 4.82
N ASP A 56 -0.01 3.43 5.80
CA ASP A 56 -0.99 4.49 5.61
C ASP A 56 -0.44 5.64 4.76
N CYS A 57 0.77 6.11 5.06
CA CYS A 57 1.41 7.21 4.33
C CYS A 57 1.63 6.87 2.86
N ILE A 58 2.09 5.64 2.55
CA ILE A 58 2.22 5.12 1.19
C ILE A 58 0.87 5.17 0.47
N CYS A 59 -0.19 4.60 1.08
CA CYS A 59 -1.52 4.57 0.48
C CYS A 59 -2.04 5.98 0.17
N GLN A 60 -1.91 6.91 1.12
CA GLN A 60 -2.37 8.29 0.95
C GLN A 60 -1.62 9.03 -0.17
N TYR A 61 -0.30 8.91 -0.22
CA TYR A 61 0.51 9.61 -1.22
C TYR A 61 0.36 8.99 -2.60
N SER A 62 0.25 7.67 -2.68
CA SER A 62 0.02 6.97 -3.93
C SER A 62 -1.35 7.33 -4.53
N ALA A 63 -2.40 7.38 -3.70
CA ALA A 63 -3.71 7.85 -4.13
C ALA A 63 -3.67 9.31 -4.59
N LYS A 64 -2.98 10.20 -3.84
CA LYS A 64 -2.85 11.62 -4.20
C LYS A 64 -2.17 11.81 -5.56
N LYS A 65 -1.09 11.08 -5.84
CA LYS A 65 -0.43 11.11 -7.16
C LYS A 65 -1.37 10.65 -8.28
N GLY A 66 -2.13 9.58 -8.05
CA GLY A 66 -3.12 9.09 -9.01
C GLY A 66 -4.22 10.12 -9.32
N LYS A 67 -4.71 10.88 -8.32
CA LYS A 67 -5.72 11.92 -8.54
C LYS A 67 -5.19 13.09 -9.38
N GLN A 68 -3.90 13.43 -9.25
CA GLN A 68 -3.29 14.50 -10.04
C GLN A 68 -3.10 14.11 -11.50
N GLN A 69 -2.94 12.82 -11.79
CA GLN A 69 -2.77 12.29 -13.15
C GLN A 69 -4.12 12.05 -13.83
N SER A 70 -5.18 11.72 -13.08
CA SER A 70 -6.55 11.59 -13.58
C SER A 70 -7.24 12.96 -13.67
N ALA A 71 -6.79 13.80 -14.61
CA ALA A 71 -7.48 15.04 -14.96
C ALA A 71 -8.72 14.81 -15.84
N THR A 72 -9.01 13.56 -16.22
CA THR A 72 -10.01 13.16 -17.23
C THR A 72 -11.27 12.51 -16.67
N GLY A 73 -11.63 12.76 -15.40
CA GLY A 73 -12.95 12.39 -14.85
C GLY A 73 -13.14 10.90 -14.51
N SER A 74 -12.07 10.10 -14.52
CA SER A 74 -12.12 8.70 -14.06
C SER A 74 -12.01 8.63 -12.53
N PRO A 75 -12.73 7.69 -11.87
CA PRO A 75 -12.75 7.56 -10.41
C PRO A 75 -11.32 7.45 -9.85
N PRO A 76 -10.88 8.41 -9.00
CA PRO A 76 -9.47 8.67 -8.80
C PRO A 76 -8.90 7.91 -7.60
N SER A 77 -8.48 6.64 -7.76
CA SER A 77 -7.54 6.01 -6.81
C SER A 77 -7.09 4.59 -7.15
N VAL A 78 -7.89 3.80 -7.87
CA VAL A 78 -7.68 2.33 -7.97
C VAL A 78 -6.54 1.92 -8.92
N ASP A 79 -6.08 2.83 -9.78
CA ASP A 79 -5.01 2.54 -10.74
C ASP A 79 -3.61 2.61 -10.16
N SER A 80 -3.47 3.05 -8.91
CA SER A 80 -2.16 3.11 -8.28
C SER A 80 -1.68 1.70 -7.86
N PRO A 81 -0.48 1.25 -8.28
CA PRO A 81 0.05 -0.07 -7.93
C PRO A 81 0.04 -0.34 -6.43
N PHE A 82 0.44 0.66 -5.62
CA PHE A 82 0.41 0.54 -4.16
C PHE A 82 -1.00 0.44 -3.57
N VAL A 83 -1.98 1.18 -4.11
CA VAL A 83 -3.36 1.12 -3.60
C VAL A 83 -3.98 -0.24 -3.96
N ARG A 84 -3.75 -0.72 -5.19
CA ARG A 84 -4.21 -2.04 -5.63
C ARG A 84 -3.61 -3.15 -4.79
N ALA A 85 -2.29 -3.13 -4.59
CA ALA A 85 -1.61 -4.09 -3.73
C ALA A 85 -2.10 -3.96 -2.28
N ALA A 86 -2.16 -2.76 -1.71
CA ALA A 86 -2.61 -2.57 -0.33
C ALA A 86 -4.00 -3.16 -0.07
N ALA A 87 -4.92 -3.07 -1.04
CA ALA A 87 -6.26 -3.63 -0.93
C ALA A 87 -6.25 -5.16 -0.71
N SER A 88 -5.35 -5.90 -1.35
CA SER A 88 -5.21 -7.36 -1.15
C SER A 88 -4.51 -7.72 0.17
N PHE A 89 -3.75 -6.79 0.74
CA PHE A 89 -3.01 -6.96 1.98
C PHE A 89 -3.77 -6.50 3.24
N LEU A 90 -4.93 -5.82 3.14
CA LEU A 90 -5.65 -5.28 4.32
C LEU A 90 -5.98 -6.33 5.39
N ALA A 91 -6.41 -7.52 4.98
CA ALA A 91 -6.69 -8.61 5.93
C ALA A 91 -5.41 -9.10 6.63
N LYS A 92 -4.32 -9.27 5.88
CA LYS A 92 -3.00 -9.67 6.41
C LYS A 92 -2.40 -8.61 7.33
N LEU A 93 -2.65 -7.32 7.03
CA LEU A 93 -2.23 -6.20 7.86
C LEU A 93 -2.94 -6.24 9.22
N LEU A 94 -4.27 -6.43 9.23
CA LEU A 94 -5.04 -6.58 10.46
C LEU A 94 -4.57 -7.78 11.27
N ASP A 95 -4.41 -8.93 10.62
CA ASP A 95 -3.87 -10.14 11.24
C ASP A 95 -2.51 -9.90 11.91
N ALA A 96 -1.59 -9.21 11.22
CA ALA A 96 -0.28 -8.91 11.78
C ALA A 96 -0.33 -7.92 12.96
N LEU A 97 -1.25 -6.95 12.92
CA LEU A 97 -1.38 -5.93 13.96
C LEU A 97 -2.02 -6.47 15.24
N VAL A 98 -3.06 -7.28 15.09
CA VAL A 98 -3.85 -7.84 16.20
C VAL A 98 -3.21 -9.13 16.72
N GLY A 99 -2.55 -9.89 15.85
CA GLY A 99 -2.01 -11.21 16.14
C GLY A 99 -3.14 -12.23 16.24
N THR A 100 -3.33 -13.08 15.23
CA THR A 100 -4.10 -14.30 15.44
C THR A 100 -3.28 -15.24 16.34
N ALA A 101 -3.87 -15.59 17.48
CA ALA A 101 -3.55 -16.73 18.33
C ALA A 101 -2.09 -16.90 18.77
N GLY A 102 -1.70 -16.26 19.89
CA GLY A 102 -0.60 -16.76 20.74
C GLY A 102 0.46 -15.74 21.18
N GLY A 103 0.44 -14.52 20.63
CA GLY A 103 1.55 -13.57 20.80
C GLY A 103 1.26 -12.36 21.70
N GLY A 104 0.97 -12.56 22.99
CA GLY A 104 1.28 -11.62 24.07
C GLY A 104 0.85 -10.14 23.97
N VAL A 105 -0.07 -9.76 23.08
CA VAL A 105 -0.60 -8.39 23.01
C VAL A 105 -1.54 -8.18 24.18
N SER A 106 -1.24 -7.20 25.04
CA SER A 106 -2.12 -6.87 26.15
C SER A 106 -3.45 -6.29 25.66
N SER A 107 -4.51 -6.43 26.48
CA SER A 107 -5.83 -5.85 26.18
C SER A 107 -5.74 -4.34 25.87
N GLY A 108 -4.92 -3.59 26.61
CA GLY A 108 -4.70 -2.17 26.37
C GLY A 108 -4.05 -1.86 25.02
N GLU A 109 -3.05 -2.63 24.60
CA GLU A 109 -2.38 -2.46 23.31
C GLU A 109 -3.32 -2.80 22.14
N LEU A 110 -4.14 -3.84 22.27
CA LEU A 110 -5.10 -4.21 21.24
C LEU A 110 -6.19 -3.12 21.07
N VAL A 111 -6.66 -2.52 22.16
CA VAL A 111 -7.56 -1.36 22.10
C VAL A 111 -6.91 -0.18 21.38
N GLU A 112 -5.64 0.12 21.68
CA GLU A 112 -4.93 1.20 21.00
C GLU A 112 -4.80 0.93 19.50
N VAL A 113 -4.30 -0.25 19.11
CA VAL A 113 -4.12 -0.66 17.72
C VAL A 113 -5.44 -0.60 16.95
N CYS A 114 -6.52 -1.13 17.53
CA CYS A 114 -7.85 -1.08 16.93
C CYS A 114 -8.32 0.37 16.73
N THR A 115 -8.13 1.22 17.74
CA THR A 115 -8.50 2.65 17.66
C THR A 115 -7.71 3.38 16.57
N LYS A 116 -6.40 3.14 16.45
CA LYS A 116 -5.59 3.75 15.40
C LYS A 116 -6.00 3.26 14.02
N MET A 117 -6.23 1.96 13.86
CA MET A 117 -6.64 1.38 12.60
C MET A 117 -8.01 1.90 12.14
N ASP A 118 -8.99 2.01 13.05
CA ASP A 118 -10.30 2.58 12.71
C ASP A 118 -10.18 4.04 12.24
N ARG A 119 -9.36 4.86 12.91
CA ARG A 119 -9.06 6.23 12.48
C ARG A 119 -8.44 6.28 11.07
N ILE A 120 -7.55 5.34 10.74
CA ILE A 120 -6.95 5.22 9.41
C ILE A 120 -8.01 4.84 8.38
N LEU A 121 -8.87 3.86 8.66
CA LEU A 121 -9.97 3.46 7.78
C LEU A 121 -10.93 4.63 7.50
N ASN A 122 -11.30 5.39 8.53
CA ASN A 122 -12.13 6.60 8.39
C ASN A 122 -11.45 7.68 7.54
N ASN A 123 -10.13 7.82 7.66
CA ASN A 123 -9.35 8.73 6.82
C ASN A 123 -9.30 8.25 5.37
N TRP A 124 -9.14 6.95 5.13
CA TRP A 124 -9.15 6.35 3.79
C TRP A 124 -10.51 6.47 3.10
N GLU A 125 -11.60 6.31 3.84
CA GLU A 125 -12.96 6.47 3.32
C GLU A 125 -13.21 7.93 2.90
N ARG A 126 -12.94 8.89 3.79
CA ARG A 126 -13.10 10.33 3.48
C ARG A 126 -12.27 10.77 2.28
N LYS A 127 -11.06 10.22 2.13
CA LYS A 127 -10.16 10.50 1.01
C LYS A 127 -10.45 9.64 -0.21
N GLN A 128 -11.41 8.72 -0.16
CA GLN A 128 -11.74 7.76 -1.23
C GLN A 128 -10.49 7.03 -1.75
N ILE A 129 -9.62 6.59 -0.83
CA ILE A 129 -8.39 5.88 -1.18
C ILE A 129 -8.71 4.47 -1.66
N PHE A 130 -9.67 3.82 -1.00
CA PHE A 130 -10.15 2.49 -1.35
C PHE A 130 -11.66 2.53 -1.63
N PRO A 131 -12.19 1.58 -2.42
CA PRO A 131 -13.64 1.39 -2.54
C PRO A 131 -14.27 1.08 -1.18
N VAL A 132 -15.47 1.61 -0.92
CA VAL A 132 -16.19 1.48 0.35
C VAL A 132 -16.33 0.01 0.78
N ASP A 133 -16.51 -0.92 -0.17
CA ASP A 133 -16.64 -2.35 0.10
C ASP A 133 -15.39 -2.99 0.71
N HIS A 134 -14.20 -2.50 0.36
CA HIS A 134 -12.94 -2.96 0.95
C HIS A 134 -12.83 -2.47 2.38
N LEU A 135 -13.17 -1.20 2.63
CA LEU A 135 -13.12 -0.60 3.96
C LEU A 135 -14.14 -1.23 4.91
N ARG A 136 -15.37 -1.48 4.42
CA ARG A 136 -16.44 -2.15 5.17
C ARG A 136 -16.05 -3.58 5.57
N ARG A 137 -15.47 -4.36 4.66
CA ARG A 137 -14.94 -5.70 4.98
C ARG A 137 -13.84 -5.63 6.05
N THR A 138 -12.93 -4.67 5.92
CA THR A 138 -11.83 -4.46 6.88
C THR A 138 -12.35 -4.06 8.26
N ARG A 139 -13.36 -3.20 8.36
CA ARG A 139 -14.02 -2.86 9.63
C ARG A 139 -14.70 -4.05 10.29
N LYS A 140 -15.36 -4.92 9.52
CA LYS A 140 -15.96 -6.14 10.06
C LYS A 140 -14.90 -7.02 10.73
N LEU A 141 -13.75 -7.20 10.09
CA LEU A 141 -12.62 -7.94 10.67
C LEU A 141 -12.12 -7.26 11.96
N LEU A 142 -11.97 -5.93 11.94
CA LEU A 142 -11.54 -5.16 13.10
C LEU A 142 -12.52 -5.32 14.29
N SER A 143 -13.83 -5.31 14.03
CA SER A 143 -14.84 -5.48 15.09
C SER A 143 -14.82 -6.87 15.73
N VAL A 144 -14.50 -7.92 14.95
CA VAL A 144 -14.34 -9.27 15.48
C VAL A 144 -13.12 -9.33 16.41
N CYS A 145 -12.02 -8.71 15.99
CA CYS A 145 -10.80 -8.62 16.79
C CYS A 145 -11.03 -7.88 18.12
N SER A 146 -11.77 -6.77 18.11
CA SER A 146 -12.08 -6.03 19.33
C SER A 146 -13.14 -6.72 20.21
N GLY A 147 -14.09 -7.45 19.60
CA GLY A 147 -15.17 -8.13 20.33
C GLY A 147 -14.71 -9.35 21.12
N GLN A 148 -13.67 -10.05 20.63
CA GLN A 148 -13.02 -11.15 21.37
C GLN A 148 -12.41 -10.67 22.70
N LEU A 149 -12.03 -9.39 22.79
CA LEU A 149 -11.51 -8.78 24.02
C LEU A 149 -12.57 -8.62 25.11
N ALA A 150 -13.78 -8.21 24.73
CA ALA A 150 -14.89 -8.02 25.66
C ALA A 150 -15.37 -9.36 26.22
N SER A 151 -15.41 -10.39 25.37
CA SER A 151 -15.78 -11.76 25.78
C SER A 151 -14.76 -12.42 26.72
N ALA A 152 -13.47 -12.07 26.63
CA ALA A 152 -12.42 -12.67 27.46
C ALA A 152 -12.30 -12.01 28.85
N ALA A 153 -12.82 -10.78 29.02
CA ALA A 153 -12.79 -10.07 30.30
C ALA A 153 -13.91 -10.50 31.26
N ASP A 154 -15.00 -11.08 30.73
CA ASP A 154 -16.20 -11.46 31.50
C ASP A 154 -16.31 -12.97 31.78
N GLY A 155 -15.34 -13.78 31.35
CA GLY A 155 -15.41 -15.25 31.41
C GLY A 155 -14.31 -15.91 32.25
N GLU A 156 -14.60 -16.21 33.52
CA GLU A 156 -13.98 -17.35 34.20
C GLU A 156 -14.38 -18.64 33.47
N GLY A 157 -13.39 -19.37 32.95
CA GLY A 157 -13.48 -20.80 32.63
C GLY A 157 -14.39 -21.20 31.46
N ALA A 158 -13.84 -21.23 30.24
CA ALA A 158 -14.26 -22.23 29.25
C ALA A 158 -13.16 -22.42 28.19
N ASP A 159 -12.60 -23.62 28.20
CA ASP A 159 -11.75 -24.19 27.16
C ASP A 159 -12.56 -24.23 25.86
N SER A 160 -12.35 -23.26 24.96
CA SER A 160 -12.98 -23.28 23.65
C SER A 160 -12.04 -22.67 22.62
N ALA A 161 -11.33 -23.57 21.95
CA ALA A 161 -10.58 -23.29 20.74
C ALA A 161 -11.56 -22.80 19.65
N ALA A 162 -11.77 -21.49 19.59
CA ALA A 162 -12.46 -20.87 18.47
C ALA A 162 -11.56 -20.97 17.23
N GLU A 163 -11.76 -22.01 16.44
CA GLU A 163 -11.20 -22.14 15.10
C GLU A 163 -11.61 -20.92 14.27
N PHE A 164 -10.63 -20.10 13.90
CA PHE A 164 -10.81 -19.14 12.82
C PHE A 164 -11.23 -19.93 11.56
N PRO A 165 -12.22 -19.47 10.78
CA PRO A 165 -12.55 -20.12 9.53
C PRO A 165 -11.33 -20.07 8.59
N SER A 166 -10.59 -21.19 8.55
CA SER A 166 -9.50 -21.48 7.63
C SER A 166 -10.10 -21.83 6.27
N THR A 167 -10.67 -20.84 5.59
CA THR A 167 -11.05 -20.94 4.18
C THR A 167 -10.40 -19.80 3.40
N TYR A 168 -9.07 -19.85 3.38
CA TYR A 168 -8.29 -19.34 2.24
C TYR A 168 -7.82 -20.55 1.42
N GLY A 169 -8.78 -21.25 0.83
CA GLY A 169 -8.56 -22.25 -0.20
C GLY A 169 -9.29 -21.81 -1.47
N GLU A 170 -8.61 -21.96 -2.60
CA GLU A 170 -9.12 -21.80 -3.97
C GLU A 170 -9.17 -20.36 -4.54
N VAL A 171 -7.99 -19.85 -4.85
CA VAL A 171 -7.86 -18.98 -6.03
C VAL A 171 -8.15 -19.83 -7.27
N ALA A 172 -9.23 -19.51 -7.96
CA ALA A 172 -9.57 -20.08 -9.25
C ALA A 172 -8.38 -19.96 -10.21
N THR A 173 -7.82 -21.09 -10.61
CA THR A 173 -6.94 -21.22 -11.76
C THR A 173 -7.75 -20.83 -12.99
N LEU A 174 -7.45 -19.66 -13.56
CA LEU A 174 -7.92 -19.27 -14.88
C LEU A 174 -7.29 -20.22 -15.90
N ASP A 175 -8.06 -21.23 -16.31
CA ASP A 175 -7.79 -22.08 -17.47
C ASP A 175 -7.79 -21.20 -18.73
N SER A 176 -6.60 -20.73 -19.09
CA SER A 176 -6.37 -20.04 -20.35
C SER A 176 -6.15 -21.10 -21.42
N GLY A 177 -7.19 -21.29 -22.24
CA GLY A 177 -7.26 -22.27 -23.30
C GLY A 177 -5.98 -22.39 -24.13
N GLY A 178 -5.38 -23.57 -24.05
CA GLY A 178 -4.37 -24.02 -24.98
C GLY A 178 -5.00 -24.32 -26.33
N ARG A 179 -4.84 -23.39 -27.29
CA ARG A 179 -5.02 -23.70 -28.71
C ARG A 179 -3.65 -23.66 -29.38
N ALA A 180 -3.08 -24.84 -29.56
CA ALA A 180 -1.89 -25.05 -30.36
C ALA A 180 -2.19 -24.64 -31.81
N VAL A 181 -1.42 -23.68 -32.32
CA VAL A 181 -1.35 -23.39 -33.76
C VAL A 181 0.02 -23.86 -34.22
N HIS A 182 0.00 -24.80 -35.16
CA HIS A 182 1.17 -25.38 -35.77
C HIS A 182 1.99 -24.32 -36.50
N SER A 183 3.29 -24.37 -36.26
CA SER A 183 4.34 -23.64 -36.97
C SER A 183 4.78 -24.48 -38.17
N GLU A 184 4.62 -23.96 -39.39
CA GLU A 184 5.40 -24.38 -40.55
C GLU A 184 5.57 -23.20 -41.53
N GLY A 185 6.82 -23.00 -41.96
CA GLY A 185 7.07 -22.70 -43.38
C GLY A 185 7.53 -21.31 -43.79
N ASN A 186 8.83 -21.24 -44.10
CA ASN A 186 9.45 -20.57 -45.25
C ASN A 186 9.57 -19.04 -45.35
N GLY A 187 10.76 -18.62 -45.80
CA GLY A 187 10.86 -17.58 -46.82
C GLY A 187 12.02 -16.61 -46.65
N ALA A 188 13.05 -16.77 -47.47
CA ALA A 188 14.28 -15.98 -47.48
C ALA A 188 14.15 -14.58 -48.10
N SER A 189 15.20 -13.78 -47.86
CA SER A 189 15.87 -12.84 -48.79
C SER A 189 15.34 -11.41 -48.99
N GLY A 190 16.31 -10.48 -48.98
CA GLY A 190 16.25 -9.16 -49.66
C GLY A 190 16.42 -7.97 -48.71
N SER A 191 17.64 -7.51 -48.42
CA SER A 191 18.43 -6.52 -49.18
C SER A 191 17.97 -5.06 -49.05
N SER A 192 18.92 -4.24 -48.58
CA SER A 192 19.15 -2.81 -48.89
C SER A 192 18.06 -1.78 -48.54
N ARG A 193 18.44 -0.73 -47.79
CA ARG A 193 19.04 0.50 -48.36
C ARG A 193 18.93 1.69 -47.39
N GLU A 194 20.10 2.24 -47.06
CA GLU A 194 20.46 3.67 -46.92
C GLU A 194 19.58 4.71 -46.19
N LYS A 195 20.33 5.52 -45.42
CA LYS A 195 20.40 7.01 -45.41
C LYS A 195 19.61 7.80 -44.34
N HIS A 196 20.43 8.46 -43.53
CA HIS A 196 20.39 9.86 -43.06
C HIS A 196 19.05 10.47 -42.62
N SER A 197 19.03 11.00 -41.39
CA SER A 197 18.87 12.46 -41.24
C SER A 197 19.33 12.98 -39.87
N ARG A 198 20.13 14.04 -39.92
CA ARG A 198 20.54 14.90 -38.81
C ARG A 198 19.43 15.94 -38.54
N ARG A 199 19.23 16.35 -37.28
CA ARG A 199 19.04 17.75 -36.84
C ARG A 199 18.75 17.79 -35.34
N SER A 200 19.60 18.45 -34.54
CA SER A 200 19.46 19.87 -34.10
C SER A 200 18.23 20.04 -33.21
N GLY A 201 18.34 20.26 -31.90
CA GLY A 201 19.04 21.37 -31.27
C GLY A 201 18.07 22.55 -31.13
N SER A 202 17.61 22.86 -29.92
CA SER A 202 17.10 24.20 -29.59
C SER A 202 17.08 24.42 -28.08
N SER A 203 18.05 25.20 -27.65
CA SER A 203 18.15 25.85 -26.36
C SER A 203 17.07 26.93 -26.25
N ARG A 204 16.33 26.96 -25.14
CA ARG A 204 15.52 28.14 -24.76
C ARG A 204 15.89 28.57 -23.35
N GLU A 205 16.95 29.35 -23.33
CA GLU A 205 17.25 30.39 -22.36
C GLU A 205 16.12 31.43 -22.37
N SER A 206 15.59 31.81 -21.20
CA SER A 206 14.73 32.99 -21.05
C SER A 206 14.80 33.58 -19.66
N LYS A 207 15.66 34.61 -19.57
CA LYS A 207 15.43 35.93 -18.98
C LYS A 207 15.18 36.03 -17.47
N LYS A 208 16.30 36.37 -16.81
CA LYS A 208 16.43 37.25 -15.64
C LYS A 208 15.38 38.38 -15.64
N ARG A 209 14.68 38.57 -14.52
CA ARG A 209 14.05 39.85 -14.16
C ARG A 209 15.04 40.68 -13.32
N PRO A 210 15.17 41.99 -13.56
CA PRO A 210 16.05 42.85 -12.79
C PRO A 210 15.43 43.27 -11.45
N LEU A 211 16.29 43.42 -10.45
CA LEU A 211 16.05 44.21 -9.24
C LEU A 211 15.90 45.68 -9.59
N VAL A 212 14.88 46.35 -9.05
CA VAL A 212 14.89 47.78 -8.76
C VAL A 212 14.13 48.00 -7.44
N SER A 213 14.86 48.39 -6.41
CA SER A 213 14.46 49.39 -5.39
C SER A 213 15.27 50.67 -5.72
N PRO A 214 15.06 51.86 -5.12
CA PRO A 214 14.28 52.21 -3.93
C PRO A 214 13.55 53.60 -4.01
N GLU A 215 13.06 54.09 -2.85
CA GLU A 215 12.78 55.51 -2.48
C GLU A 215 11.60 56.23 -3.18
N SER A 216 10.84 57.16 -2.59
CA SER A 216 10.68 57.76 -1.27
C SER A 216 9.41 58.63 -1.36
N GLU A 217 8.57 58.63 -0.32
CA GLU A 217 7.86 59.80 0.25
C GLU A 217 7.10 59.38 1.51
#